data_AF-A0A843L4U6-F1
#
_entry.id   AF-A0A843L4U6-F1
#
_cell.length_a   1.000
_cell.length_b   1.000
_cell.length_c   1.000
_cell.angle_alpha   90.00
_cell.angle_beta   90.00
_cell.angle_gamma   90.00
#
_symmetry.space_group_name_H-M   'P 1'
#
loop_
_entity.id
_entity.type
_entity.pdbx_description
1 polymer ?
#
loop_
_entity_poly.entity_id
_entity_poly.type
_entity_poly.pdbx_seq_one_letter_code
_entity_poly.pdbx_strand_id
1 'polypeptide(L)' 'NFDVERVKRCAIHYAVPGGKVIPFCTYNSLHREKIEKKYAVPLEVWQKQHREQNIQKHRNLKSLSFPSKE' A
#
# COMPACT_ATOMS: atom_id res chain seq x y z
N ASN A 1 24.41 -9.64 -1.36
CA ASN A 1 24.82 -8.52 -2.23
C ASN A 1 23.84 -7.36 -2.02
N PHE A 2 24.07 -6.54 -0.99
CA PHE A 2 23.28 -5.34 -0.71
C PHE A 2 24.24 -4.16 -0.64
N ASP A 3 24.18 -3.28 -1.64
CA ASP A 3 25.13 -2.18 -1.81
C ASP A 3 24.60 -0.88 -1.19
N VAL A 4 25.32 -0.40 -0.18
CA VAL A 4 24.98 0.82 0.56
C VAL A 4 25.20 2.08 -0.28
N GLU A 5 26.18 2.09 -1.19
CA GLU A 5 26.43 3.23 -2.10
C GLU A 5 25.22 3.47 -3.00
N ARG A 6 24.62 2.38 -3.51
CA ARG A 6 23.40 2.44 -4.32
C ARG A 6 22.19 2.94 -3.54
N VAL A 7 22.06 2.56 -2.28
CA VAL A 7 20.95 3.01 -1.41
C VAL A 7 20.99 4.52 -1.19
N LYS A 8 22.18 5.11 -1.02
CA LYS A 8 22.34 6.56 -0.86
C LYS A 8 21.88 7.37 -2.09
N ARG A 9 21.87 6.75 -3.28
CA ARG A 9 21.43 7.37 -4.54
C ARG A 9 20.00 7.00 -4.93
N CYS A 10 19.24 6.37 -4.04
CA CYS A 10 17.88 5.93 -4.36
C CYS A 10 16.98 7.15 -4.62
N ALA A 11 16.18 7.12 -5.69
CA ALA A 11 15.25 8.21 -6.00
C ALA A 11 13.89 8.06 -5.29
N ILE A 12 13.52 6.83 -4.91
CA ILE A 12 12.20 6.50 -4.37
C ILE A 12 12.34 6.26 -2.86
N HIS A 13 11.54 7.00 -2.08
CA HIS A 13 11.56 6.93 -0.63
C HIS A 13 10.15 6.78 -0.08
N TYR A 14 10.00 5.92 0.92
CA TYR A 14 8.75 5.76 1.66
C TYR A 14 8.82 6.58 2.95
N ALA A 15 7.83 7.45 3.13
CA ALA A 15 7.54 8.05 4.43
C ALA A 15 6.69 7.06 5.23
N VAL A 16 7.19 6.63 6.39
CA VAL A 16 6.50 5.66 7.25
C VAL A 16 5.91 6.36 8.48
N PRO A 17 4.80 5.84 9.03
CA PRO A 17 4.21 6.39 10.25
C PRO A 17 5.24 6.42 11.40
N GLY A 18 5.43 7.59 12.01
CA GLY A 18 6.50 7.84 12.98
C GLY A 18 7.67 8.66 12.44
N GLY A 19 7.52 9.31 11.28
CA GLY A 19 8.43 10.36 10.79
C GLY A 19 9.75 9.87 10.22
N LYS A 20 9.86 8.58 9.89
CA LYS A 20 11.06 8.02 9.26
C LYS A 20 10.89 8.01 7.74
N VAL A 21 11.98 8.29 7.03
CA VAL A 21 12.06 8.21 5.56
C VAL A 21 13.01 7.06 5.21
N ILE A 22 12.53 6.10 4.44
CA ILE A 22 13.27 4.87 4.13
C ILE A 22 13.37 4.70 2.61
N PRO A 23 14.57 4.55 2.04
CA PRO A 23 14.75 4.26 0.61
C PRO A 23 14.05 2.96 0.20
N PHE A 24 13.57 2.92 -1.05
CA PHE A 24 12.83 1.77 -1.60
C PHE A 24 13.54 0.43 -1.39
N CYS A 25 14.82 0.35 -1.73
CA CYS A 25 15.61 -0.88 -1.66
C CYS A 25 15.70 -1.41 -0.21
N THR A 26 16.01 -0.53 0.73
CA THR A 26 16.12 -0.88 2.15
C THR A 26 14.76 -1.21 2.75
N TYR A 27 13.72 -0.47 2.36
CA TYR A 27 12.36 -0.77 2.76
C TYR A 27 11.98 -2.19 2.36
N ASN A 28 12.08 -2.53 1.08
CA ASN A 28 11.62 -3.81 0.56
C ASN A 28 12.44 -5.00 1.09
N SER A 29 13.76 -4.85 1.20
CA SER A 29 14.64 -5.96 1.58
C SER A 29 14.78 -6.17 3.09
N LEU A 30 14.65 -5.12 3.91
CA LEU A 30 15.00 -5.20 5.34
C LEU A 30 13.88 -4.74 6.29
N HIS A 31 13.09 -3.73 5.91
CA HIS A 31 12.15 -3.10 6.84
C HIS A 31 10.68 -3.47 6.61
N ARG A 32 10.34 -4.02 5.43
CA ARG A 32 8.97 -4.33 5.01
C ARG A 32 8.22 -5.12 6.09
N GLU A 33 8.72 -6.28 6.48
CA GLU A 33 8.05 -7.16 7.42
C GLU A 33 7.80 -6.49 8.78
N LYS A 34 8.79 -5.75 9.30
CA LYS A 34 8.69 -5.07 10.59
C LYS A 34 7.68 -3.92 10.54
N ILE A 35 7.62 -3.19 9.44
CA ILE A 35 6.72 -2.04 9.27
C ILE A 35 5.29 -2.53 9.03
N GLU A 36 5.10 -3.52 8.16
CA GLU A 36 3.79 -4.14 7.91
C GLU A 36 3.24 -4.74 9.21
N LYS A 37 4.02 -5.51 9.98
CA LYS A 37 3.55 -6.03 11.29
C LYS A 37 3.15 -4.94 12.28
N LYS A 38 3.81 -3.78 12.25
CA LYS A 38 3.57 -2.70 13.22
C LYS A 38 2.38 -1.80 12.84
N TYR A 39 2.16 -1.59 11.55
CA TYR A 39 1.22 -0.56 11.07
C TYR A 39 0.15 -1.09 10.11
N ALA A 40 0.23 -2.34 9.66
CA ALA A 40 -0.83 -2.90 8.84
C ALA A 40 -2.14 -2.98 9.63
N VAL A 41 -3.22 -2.63 8.96
CA VAL A 41 -4.58 -2.78 9.47
C VAL A 41 -5.14 -4.07 8.87
N PRO A 42 -5.66 -5.02 9.67
CA PRO A 42 -6.34 -6.20 9.16
C PRO A 42 -7.47 -5.82 8.21
N LEU A 43 -7.69 -6.65 7.20
CA LEU A 43 -8.65 -6.34 6.13
C LEU A 43 -10.07 -6.16 6.68
N GLU A 44 -10.47 -6.98 7.66
CA GLU A 44 -11.78 -6.93 8.29
C GLU A 44 -12.02 -5.59 9.01
N VAL A 45 -10.99 -5.08 9.69
CA VAL A 45 -11.04 -3.81 10.40
C VAL A 45 -11.15 -2.66 9.40
N TRP A 46 -10.34 -2.69 8.35
CA TRP A 46 -10.37 -1.68 7.30
C TRP A 46 -11.73 -1.64 6.58
N GLN A 47 -12.29 -2.81 6.25
CA GLN A 47 -13.60 -2.94 5.61
C GLN A 47 -14.73 -2.40 6.50
N LYS A 48 -14.66 -2.61 7.81
CA LYS A 48 -15.65 -2.06 8.75
C LYS A 48 -15.60 -0.54 8.79
N GLN A 49 -14.39 0.05 8.80
CA GLN A 49 -14.20 1.49 8.82
C GLN A 49 -14.64 2.16 7.51
N HIS A 50 -14.46 1.49 6.36
CA HIS A 50 -14.75 2.03 5.04
C HIS A 50 -16.02 1.43 4.40
N ARG A 51 -16.93 0.90 5.23
CA ARG A 51 -18.10 0.13 4.80
C ARG A 51 -19.00 0.93 3.84
N GLU A 52 -19.24 2.21 4.13
CA GLU A 52 -20.11 3.09 3.33
C GLU A 52 -19.53 3.35 1.92
N GLN A 53 -18.21 3.54 1.83
CA GLN A 53 -17.52 3.76 0.55
C GLN A 53 -17.55 2.50 -0.33
N ASN A 54 -17.41 1.31 0.28
CA ASN A 54 -17.53 0.04 -0.44
C ASN A 54 -18.96 -0.17 -0.98
N ILE A 55 -19.99 0.14 -0.20
CA ILE A 55 -21.40 0.06 -0.64
C ILE A 55 -21.64 0.99 -1.85
N GLN A 56 -21.12 2.22 -1.81
CA GLN A 56 -21.26 3.19 -2.90
C GLN A 56 -20.51 2.74 -4.16
N LYS A 57 -19.30 2.16 -4.03
CA LYS A 57 -18.52 1.65 -5.16
C LYS A 57 -19.21 0.46 -5.84
N HIS A 58 -19.80 -0.45 -5.07
CA HIS A 58 -20.59 -1.56 -5.63
C HIS A 58 -21.89 -1.09 -6.28
N ARG A 59 -22.54 -0.04 -5.78
CA ARG A 59 -23.68 0.60 -6.47
C ARG A 59 -23.26 1.18 -7.82
N ASN A 60 -22.12 1.88 -7.87
CA ASN A 60 -21.61 2.50 -9.09
C ASN A 60 -21.02 1.48 -10.09
N LEU A 61 -20.54 0.31 -9.63
CA LEU A 61 -20.09 -0.76 -10.52
C LEU A 61 -21.27 -1.40 -11.27
N LYS A 62 -22.45 -1.52 -10.65
CA LYS A 62 -23.66 -2.01 -11.32
C LYS A 62 -24.14 -1.09 -12.45
N SER A 63 -23.82 0.21 -12.39
CA SER A 63 -24.11 1.16 -13.48
C SER A 63 -23.06 1.17 -14.59
N LEU A 64 -21.91 0.52 -14.39
CA LEU A 64 -20.88 0.33 -15.41
C LEU A 64 -21.05 -1.05 -16.04
N SER A 65 -22.15 -1.26 -16.78
CA SER A 65 -22.25 -2.40 -17.69
C SER A 65 -21.26 -2.17 -18.84
N PHE A 66 -20.11 -2.83 -18.79
CA PHE A 66 -19.22 -2.87 -19.94
C PHE A 66 -19.93 -3.66 -21.05
N PRO A 67 -20.05 -3.11 -22.28
CA PRO A 67 -20.50 -3.91 -23.41
C PRO A 67 -19.52 -5.07 -23.57
N SER A 68 -20.04 -6.29 -23.46
CA SER A 68 -19.31 -7.50 -23.82
C SER A 68 -18.84 -7.33 -25.26
N LYS A 69 -17.53 -7.38 -25.48
CA LYS A 69 -16.97 -7.41 -26.83
C LYS A 69 -17.52 -8.67 -27.53
N GLU A 70 -18.22 -8.46 -28.64
CA GLU A 70 -18.51 -9.50 -29.63
C GLU A 70 -17.23 -10.08 -30.22
#